data_AF-A0A074WI77-F1
#
_entry.id   AF-A0A074WI77-F1
#
_cell.length_a   1.000
_cell.length_b   1.000
_cell.length_c   1.000
_cell.angle_alpha   90.00
_cell.angle_beta   90.00
_cell.angle_gamma   90.00
#
_symmetry.space_group_name_H-M   'P 1'
#
loop_
_entity.id
_entity.type
_entity.pdbx_description
1 polymer ?
#
loop_
_entity_poly.entity_id
_entity_poly.type
_entity_poly.pdbx_seq_one_letter_code
_entity_poly.pdbx_strand_id
1 'polypeptide(L)'
;MSKRSEPDDPTELPPTEASKKPRLDIQEQLKRASTLTAQLRHGVEDGTDSKTSAANQIATEELTRIFESMQKKTVDTSKSVDDLISAQIKHEVKHIMGQLWCSVSKHTPSIDAQINKILKPADQSYKEHIAQKVQEKTEGVTSGDYVAMIKAAVKAVLVEEYKESSGAELSAKLDQLQ
;
A
#
# COMPACT_ATOMS: atom_id res chain seq x y z
N MET A 1 69.58 -14.78 1.79
CA MET A 1 69.17 -13.67 0.89
C MET A 1 67.69 -13.91 0.60
N SER A 2 66.71 -13.04 0.84
CA SER A 2 66.64 -11.59 0.70
C SER A 2 65.73 -11.00 1.78
N LYS A 3 65.94 -9.72 2.07
CA LYS A 3 65.34 -8.93 3.16
C LYS A 3 63.97 -8.34 2.77
N ARG A 4 63.22 -7.93 3.82
CA ARG A 4 62.36 -6.72 3.91
C ARG A 4 60.99 -6.79 3.21
N SER A 5 59.87 -6.28 3.73
CA SER A 5 59.60 -5.33 4.81
C SER A 5 58.16 -5.52 5.32
N GLU A 6 57.90 -5.29 6.61
CA GLU A 6 56.60 -4.73 7.06
C GLU A 6 56.64 -3.20 6.84
N PRO A 7 55.47 -2.58 6.63
CA PRO A 7 55.02 -1.63 7.65
C PRO A 7 53.53 -1.69 7.96
N ASP A 8 53.24 -1.29 9.21
CA ASP A 8 51.97 -0.87 9.79
C ASP A 8 51.02 -0.09 8.86
N ASP A 9 49.74 -0.48 8.87
CA ASP A 9 48.62 0.41 9.20
C ASP A 9 47.37 -0.41 9.58
N PRO A 10 46.87 -0.38 10.83
CA PRO A 10 45.63 -1.02 11.24
C PRO A 10 44.47 -0.03 11.15
N THR A 11 44.08 0.38 9.94
CA THR A 11 42.91 1.26 9.79
C THR A 11 42.10 0.95 8.54
N GLU A 12 41.27 -0.10 8.61
CA GLU A 12 39.93 0.00 8.04
C GLU A 12 38.96 -0.69 9.00
N LEU A 13 38.24 0.17 9.72
CA LEU A 13 37.20 -0.15 10.68
C LEU A 13 36.21 -1.17 10.08
N PRO A 14 35.80 -2.22 10.82
CA PRO A 14 34.64 -2.98 10.41
C PRO A 14 33.44 -2.03 10.29
N PRO A 15 32.47 -2.31 9.39
CA PRO A 15 31.33 -1.44 9.19
C PRO A 15 30.74 -1.10 10.54
N THR A 16 30.81 0.18 10.87
CA THR A 16 30.27 0.77 12.10
C THR A 16 28.94 0.12 12.35
N GLU A 17 28.78 -0.42 13.56
CA GLU A 17 27.53 -0.91 14.07
C GLU A 17 26.48 0.15 13.77
N ALA A 18 25.73 -0.06 12.67
CA ALA A 18 24.47 0.59 12.44
C ALA A 18 23.67 0.20 13.65
N SER A 19 23.65 1.11 14.64
CA SER A 19 22.99 0.99 15.92
C SER A 19 21.74 0.17 15.69
N LYS A 20 21.81 -1.11 16.06
CA LYS A 20 20.77 -2.09 15.75
C LYS A 20 19.60 -1.65 16.60
N LYS A 21 18.79 -0.73 16.05
CA LYS A 21 17.52 -0.32 16.63
C LYS A 21 16.81 -1.64 16.95
N PRO A 22 16.55 -1.94 18.23
CA PRO A 22 15.93 -3.20 18.58
C PRO A 22 14.59 -3.23 17.86
N ARG A 23 14.47 -4.15 16.91
CA ARG A 23 13.27 -4.42 16.11
C ARG A 23 12.23 -5.08 17.02
N LEU A 24 11.75 -4.35 18.03
CA LEU A 24 10.65 -4.78 18.88
C LEU A 24 9.35 -4.76 18.06
N ASP A 25 8.48 -5.74 18.25
CA ASP A 25 7.12 -5.73 17.69
C ASP A 25 6.33 -4.50 18.18
N ILE A 26 5.29 -4.05 17.44
CA ILE A 26 4.50 -2.87 17.84
C ILE A 26 3.91 -3.05 19.26
N GLN A 27 3.49 -4.28 19.63
CA GLN A 27 3.00 -4.56 20.97
C GLN A 27 4.10 -4.44 22.04
N GLU A 28 5.30 -4.90 21.71
CA GLU A 28 6.44 -4.78 22.63
C GLU A 28 6.92 -3.33 22.76
N GLN A 29 6.85 -2.54 21.68
CA GLN A 29 7.11 -1.10 21.68
C GLN A 29 6.11 -0.34 22.56
N LEU A 30 4.81 -0.69 22.49
CA LEU A 30 3.78 -0.17 23.39
C LEU A 30 4.03 -0.54 24.85
N LYS A 31 4.42 -1.78 25.12
CA LYS A 31 4.75 -2.24 26.46
C LYS A 31 5.95 -1.47 27.03
N ARG A 32 6.99 -1.26 26.22
CA ARG A 32 8.18 -0.48 26.61
C ARG A 32 7.85 1.00 26.85
N ALA A 33 7.04 1.61 25.98
CA ALA A 33 6.57 2.98 26.16
C ALA A 33 5.73 3.14 27.44
N SER A 34 4.89 2.16 27.76
CA SER A 34 4.09 2.15 28.99
C SER A 34 4.99 2.12 30.24
N THR A 35 6.03 1.29 30.24
CA THR A 35 7.01 1.24 31.34
C THR A 35 7.78 2.55 31.49
N LEU A 36 8.27 3.14 30.38
CA LEU A 36 8.99 4.42 30.40
C LEU A 36 8.09 5.57 30.90
N THR A 37 6.82 5.58 30.50
CA THR A 37 5.84 6.57 30.98
C THR A 37 5.59 6.42 32.50
N ALA A 38 5.51 5.18 33.00
CA ALA A 38 5.40 4.92 34.44
C ALA A 38 6.65 5.40 35.20
N GLN A 39 7.85 5.17 34.66
CA GLN A 39 9.11 5.64 35.24
C GLN A 39 9.17 7.17 35.31
N LEU A 40 8.74 7.86 34.25
CA LEU A 40 8.64 9.32 34.23
C LEU A 40 7.64 9.84 35.27
N ARG A 41 6.50 9.16 35.46
CA ARG A 41 5.51 9.58 36.46
C ARG A 41 6.05 9.50 37.89
N HIS A 42 6.79 8.44 38.21
CA HIS A 42 7.37 8.25 39.55
C HIS A 42 8.60 9.15 39.79
N GLY A 43 9.44 9.39 38.78
CA GLY A 43 10.61 10.27 38.88
C GLY A 43 10.30 11.77 38.94
N VAL A 44 9.02 12.17 38.80
CA VAL A 44 8.54 13.56 38.99
C VAL A 44 7.98 13.77 40.40
N GLU A 45 7.53 12.70 41.07
CA GLU A 45 7.01 12.75 42.45
C GLU A 45 8.14 12.79 43.49
N ASP A 46 9.27 12.12 43.23
CA ASP A 46 10.48 12.17 44.05
C ASP A 46 11.35 13.37 43.65
N GLY A 47 11.55 14.32 44.58
CA GLY A 47 12.22 15.60 44.36
C GLY A 47 13.50 15.54 43.49
N THR A 48 13.67 16.59 42.68
CA THR A 48 14.62 16.66 41.56
C THR A 48 16.09 16.67 42.01
N ASP A 49 16.67 15.49 42.21
CA ASP A 49 18.12 15.28 42.16
C ASP A 49 18.60 15.25 40.70
N SER A 50 19.82 15.75 40.43
CA SER A 50 20.41 15.85 39.09
C SER A 50 20.41 14.52 38.30
N LYS A 51 20.51 13.38 39.02
CA LYS A 51 20.44 12.04 38.43
C LYS A 51 19.04 11.68 37.93
N THR A 52 17.99 12.07 38.64
CA THR A 52 16.60 11.87 38.25
C THR A 52 16.25 12.68 37.00
N SER A 53 16.79 13.90 36.89
CA SER A 53 16.65 14.74 35.69
C SER A 53 17.28 14.10 34.44
N ALA A 54 18.50 13.56 34.54
CA ALA A 54 19.17 12.90 33.42
C ALA A 54 18.43 11.61 32.99
N ALA A 55 17.96 10.81 33.96
CA ALA A 55 17.18 9.61 33.69
C ALA A 55 15.84 9.94 33.01
N ASN A 56 15.15 11.00 33.44
CA ASN A 56 13.91 11.47 32.83
C ASN A 56 14.13 11.98 31.40
N GLN A 57 15.24 12.67 31.14
CA GLN A 57 15.59 13.11 29.79
C GLN A 57 15.82 11.91 28.86
N ILE A 58 16.61 10.92 29.29
CA ILE A 58 16.86 9.69 28.53
C ILE A 58 15.56 8.92 28.26
N ALA A 59 14.68 8.80 29.28
CA ALA A 59 13.39 8.12 29.12
C ALA A 59 12.47 8.84 28.13
N THR A 60 12.50 10.18 28.12
CA THR A 60 11.73 11.00 27.16
C THR A 60 12.25 10.85 25.74
N GLU A 61 13.57 10.88 25.54
CA GLU A 61 14.20 10.67 24.23
C GLU A 61 13.91 9.26 23.69
N GLU A 62 13.92 8.24 24.55
CA GLU A 62 13.55 6.88 24.17
C GLU A 62 12.05 6.75 23.83
N LEU A 63 11.15 7.47 24.52
CA LEU A 63 9.74 7.52 24.15
C LEU A 63 9.54 8.13 22.76
N THR A 64 10.17 9.26 22.46
CA THR A 64 10.11 9.89 21.13
C THR A 64 10.60 8.93 20.05
N ARG A 65 11.72 8.24 20.29
CA ARG A 65 12.26 7.24 19.37
C ARG A 65 11.30 6.06 19.14
N ILE A 66 10.60 5.61 20.18
CA ILE A 66 9.58 4.57 20.08
C ILE A 66 8.40 5.06 19.23
N PHE A 67 7.89 6.27 19.48
CA PHE A 67 6.78 6.84 18.72
C PHE A 67 7.10 7.01 17.24
N GLU A 68 8.27 7.56 16.89
CA GLU A 68 8.73 7.66 15.50
C GLU A 68 8.84 6.28 14.83
N SER A 69 9.37 5.29 15.57
CA SER A 69 9.48 3.93 15.05
C SER A 69 8.12 3.28 14.82
N MET A 70 7.14 3.51 15.69
CA MET A 70 5.78 3.00 15.52
C MET A 70 5.08 3.68 14.35
N GLN A 71 5.15 5.01 14.27
CA GLN A 71 4.57 5.79 13.17
C GLN A 71 5.10 5.30 11.82
N LYS A 72 6.42 5.14 11.69
CA LYS A 72 7.04 4.62 10.47
C LYS A 72 6.48 3.25 10.08
N LYS A 73 6.41 2.31 11.02
CA LYS A 73 5.88 0.96 10.75
C LYS A 73 4.41 0.97 10.37
N THR A 74 3.61 1.83 10.99
CA THR A 74 2.19 2.00 10.64
C THR A 74 2.04 2.51 9.21
N VAL A 75 2.84 3.51 8.82
CA VAL A 75 2.87 4.02 7.43
C VAL A 75 3.32 2.94 6.45
N ASP A 76 4.41 2.21 6.76
CA ASP A 76 4.91 1.12 5.91
C ASP A 76 3.87 0.00 5.74
N THR A 77 3.14 -0.32 6.82
CA THR A 77 2.07 -1.33 6.80
C THR A 77 0.86 -0.84 6.00
N SER A 78 0.45 0.43 6.17
CA SER A 78 -0.61 1.05 5.38
C SER A 78 -0.30 0.95 3.89
N LYS A 79 0.92 1.33 3.49
CA LYS A 79 1.36 1.25 2.09
C LYS A 79 1.32 -0.19 1.56
N SER A 80 1.77 -1.16 2.35
CA SER A 80 1.73 -2.58 1.98
C SER A 80 0.29 -3.07 1.77
N VAL A 81 -0.65 -2.63 2.61
CA VAL A 81 -2.08 -2.93 2.46
C VAL A 81 -2.64 -2.27 1.19
N ASP A 82 -2.29 -1.01 0.92
CA ASP A 82 -2.70 -0.30 -0.31
C ASP A 82 -2.17 -0.99 -1.57
N ASP A 83 -0.91 -1.45 -1.56
CA ASP A 83 -0.30 -2.22 -2.63
C ASP A 83 -1.02 -3.55 -2.86
N LEU A 84 -1.40 -4.25 -1.77
CA LEU A 84 -2.18 -5.50 -1.83
C LEU A 84 -3.58 -5.28 -2.40
N ILE A 85 -4.26 -4.21 -1.99
CA ILE A 85 -5.56 -3.80 -2.52
C ILE A 85 -5.45 -3.53 -4.03
N SER A 86 -4.46 -2.74 -4.45
CA SER A 86 -4.24 -2.43 -5.86
C SER A 86 -3.96 -3.70 -6.68
N ALA A 87 -3.14 -4.61 -6.14
CA ALA A 87 -2.88 -5.90 -6.77
C ALA A 87 -4.16 -6.76 -6.92
N GLN A 88 -5.02 -6.78 -5.89
CA GLN A 88 -6.29 -7.51 -5.94
C GLN A 88 -7.26 -6.91 -6.97
N ILE A 89 -7.36 -5.58 -7.06
CA ILE A 89 -8.16 -4.89 -8.08
C ILE A 89 -7.66 -5.27 -9.48
N LYS A 90 -6.36 -5.15 -9.73
CA LYS A 90 -5.75 -5.51 -11.02
C LYS A 90 -6.00 -6.97 -11.39
N HIS A 91 -5.89 -7.87 -10.41
CA HIS A 91 -6.17 -9.29 -10.60
C HIS A 91 -7.63 -9.51 -11.02
N GLU A 92 -8.59 -8.91 -10.30
CA GLU A 92 -10.01 -9.12 -10.57
C GLU A 92 -10.44 -8.51 -11.91
N VAL A 93 -9.92 -7.34 -12.27
CA VAL A 93 -10.13 -6.73 -13.61
C VAL A 93 -9.59 -7.65 -14.69
N LYS A 94 -8.36 -8.14 -14.55
CA LYS A 94 -7.77 -9.08 -15.52
C LYS A 94 -8.59 -10.36 -15.64
N HIS A 95 -9.07 -10.90 -14.52
CA HIS A 95 -9.88 -12.10 -14.49
C HIS A 95 -11.22 -11.91 -15.24
N ILE A 96 -11.99 -10.89 -14.86
CA ILE A 96 -13.31 -10.61 -15.45
C ILE A 96 -13.19 -10.22 -16.92
N MET A 97 -12.23 -9.37 -17.29
CA MET A 97 -12.00 -8.99 -18.70
C MET A 97 -11.48 -10.18 -19.52
N GLY A 98 -10.70 -11.09 -18.93
CA GLY A 98 -10.30 -12.33 -19.57
C GLY A 98 -11.49 -13.25 -19.86
N GLN A 99 -12.44 -13.34 -18.92
CA GLN A 99 -13.69 -14.09 -19.12
C GLN A 99 -14.56 -13.46 -20.23
N LEU A 100 -14.68 -12.13 -20.23
CA LEU A 100 -15.38 -11.38 -21.28
C LEU A 100 -14.76 -11.66 -22.65
N TRP A 101 -13.44 -11.54 -22.78
CA TRP A 101 -12.72 -11.83 -24.02
C TRP A 101 -12.97 -13.25 -24.52
N CYS A 102 -12.85 -14.25 -23.63
CA CYS A 102 -13.09 -15.65 -23.99
C CYS A 102 -14.54 -15.91 -24.42
N SER A 103 -15.50 -15.18 -23.86
CA SER A 103 -16.93 -15.31 -24.21
C SER A 103 -17.19 -14.68 -25.58
N VAL A 104 -16.69 -13.46 -25.78
CA VAL A 104 -16.76 -12.72 -27.05
C VAL A 104 -16.07 -13.45 -28.21
N SER A 105 -14.95 -14.14 -27.94
CA SER A 105 -14.21 -14.84 -28.98
C SER A 105 -14.88 -16.14 -29.45
N LYS A 106 -15.85 -16.66 -28.69
CA LYS A 106 -16.53 -17.95 -28.96
C LYS A 106 -17.91 -17.79 -29.62
N HIS A 107 -18.47 -16.59 -29.60
CA HIS A 107 -19.81 -16.30 -30.07
C HIS A 107 -19.80 -15.05 -30.98
N THR A 108 -20.53 -15.10 -32.10
CA THR A 108 -20.73 -13.96 -33.02
C THR A 108 -22.15 -13.35 -32.97
N PRO A 109 -22.79 -13.11 -31.81
CA PRO A 109 -23.90 -12.17 -31.76
C PRO A 109 -23.37 -10.72 -31.79
N SER A 110 -24.19 -9.80 -32.29
CA SER A 110 -23.82 -8.38 -32.44
C SER A 110 -23.48 -7.67 -31.14
N ILE A 111 -23.92 -8.22 -29.99
CA ILE A 111 -23.63 -7.68 -28.65
C ILE A 111 -22.18 -7.99 -28.26
N ASP A 112 -21.67 -9.20 -28.53
CA ASP A 112 -20.30 -9.57 -28.20
C ASP A 112 -19.28 -8.74 -29.01
N ALA A 113 -19.58 -8.47 -30.27
CA ALA A 113 -18.79 -7.56 -31.11
C ALA A 113 -18.77 -6.12 -30.55
N GLN A 114 -19.90 -5.62 -30.05
CA GLN A 114 -19.99 -4.31 -29.40
C GLN A 114 -19.24 -4.27 -28.06
N ILE A 115 -19.35 -5.32 -27.24
CA ILE A 115 -18.60 -5.46 -26.00
C ILE A 115 -17.09 -5.42 -26.29
N ASN A 116 -16.63 -6.13 -27.32
CA ASN A 116 -15.21 -6.12 -27.70
C ASN A 116 -14.74 -4.74 -28.14
N LYS A 117 -15.56 -4.05 -28.94
CA LYS A 117 -15.26 -2.72 -29.46
C LYS A 117 -15.20 -1.67 -28.35
N ILE A 118 -16.15 -1.72 -27.42
CA ILE A 118 -16.33 -0.71 -26.38
C ILE A 118 -15.39 -0.97 -25.19
N LEU A 119 -15.45 -2.18 -24.60
CA LEU A 119 -14.73 -2.51 -23.38
C LEU A 119 -13.32 -3.05 -23.61
N LYS A 120 -12.91 -3.24 -24.88
CA LYS A 120 -11.55 -3.60 -25.30
C LYS A 120 -10.85 -4.61 -24.38
N PRO A 121 -11.45 -5.78 -24.07
CA PRO A 121 -10.98 -6.67 -23.02
C PRO A 121 -9.62 -7.31 -23.27
N ALA A 122 -9.08 -7.24 -24.50
CA ALA A 122 -7.71 -7.61 -24.80
C ALA A 122 -6.68 -6.53 -24.41
N ASP A 123 -7.06 -5.26 -24.45
CA ASP A 123 -6.19 -4.09 -24.26
C ASP A 123 -5.72 -3.96 -22.81
N GLN A 124 -4.40 -3.87 -22.62
CA GLN A 124 -3.78 -3.75 -21.30
C GLN A 124 -3.92 -2.34 -20.71
N SER A 125 -3.79 -1.31 -21.53
CA SER A 125 -3.96 0.08 -21.09
C SER A 125 -5.40 0.35 -20.68
N TYR A 126 -6.37 -0.25 -21.38
CA TYR A 126 -7.78 -0.14 -21.00
C TYR A 126 -8.09 -0.89 -19.70
N LYS A 127 -7.47 -2.06 -19.45
CA LYS A 127 -7.55 -2.75 -18.14
C LYS A 127 -7.03 -1.87 -17.01
N GLU A 128 -5.94 -1.15 -17.22
CA GLU A 128 -5.37 -0.25 -16.23
C GLU A 128 -6.29 0.94 -15.94
N HIS A 129 -6.91 1.52 -16.97
CA HIS A 129 -7.95 2.55 -16.82
C HIS A 129 -9.14 2.06 -15.98
N ILE A 130 -9.65 0.86 -16.27
CA ILE A 130 -10.74 0.26 -15.48
C ILE A 130 -10.29 0.01 -14.03
N ALA A 131 -9.07 -0.48 -13.81
CA ALA A 131 -8.52 -0.68 -12.47
C ALA A 131 -8.44 0.63 -11.68
N GLN A 132 -8.06 1.74 -12.32
CA GLN A 132 -8.03 3.06 -11.69
C GLN A 132 -9.43 3.51 -11.28
N LYS A 133 -10.43 3.43 -12.18
CA LYS A 133 -11.82 3.78 -11.86
C LYS A 133 -12.40 2.93 -10.73
N VAL A 134 -12.07 1.64 -10.69
CA VAL A 134 -12.47 0.76 -9.59
C VAL A 134 -11.83 1.20 -8.29
N GLN A 135 -10.53 1.55 -8.33
CA GLN A 135 -9.80 2.02 -7.15
C GLN A 135 -10.43 3.28 -6.56
N GLU A 136 -10.73 4.29 -7.39
CA GLU A 136 -11.46 5.51 -7.00
C GLU A 136 -12.82 5.18 -6.36
N LYS A 137 -13.55 4.20 -6.90
CA LYS A 137 -14.88 3.81 -6.40
C LYS A 137 -14.84 2.98 -5.11
N THR A 138 -13.69 2.40 -4.79
CA THR A 138 -13.44 1.62 -3.56
C THR A 138 -12.67 2.41 -2.51
N GLU A 139 -12.32 3.67 -2.80
CA GLU A 139 -11.62 4.55 -1.87
C GLU A 139 -12.51 4.84 -0.64
N GLY A 140 -11.95 4.72 0.56
CA GLY A 140 -12.67 4.93 1.81
C GLY A 140 -13.58 3.76 2.26
N VAL A 141 -13.61 2.63 1.55
CA VAL A 141 -14.39 1.47 1.96
C VAL A 141 -13.72 0.74 3.12
N THR A 142 -14.35 0.80 4.30
CA THR A 142 -13.95 0.05 5.49
C THR A 142 -14.86 -1.17 5.67
N SER A 143 -14.62 -2.23 4.91
CA SER A 143 -15.42 -3.48 4.99
C SER A 143 -14.53 -4.69 5.21
N GLY A 144 -14.99 -5.62 6.05
CA GLY A 144 -14.35 -6.93 6.26
C GLY A 144 -14.45 -7.86 5.04
N ASP A 145 -15.28 -7.53 4.04
CA ASP A 145 -15.46 -8.33 2.82
C ASP A 145 -15.00 -7.58 1.56
N TYR A 146 -13.76 -7.10 1.61
CA TYR A 146 -13.15 -6.25 0.59
C TYR A 146 -13.10 -6.93 -0.79
N VAL A 147 -12.93 -8.25 -0.83
CA VAL A 147 -12.86 -9.02 -2.09
C VAL A 147 -14.21 -9.04 -2.81
N ALA A 148 -15.32 -9.28 -2.10
CA ALA A 148 -16.66 -9.24 -2.69
C ALA A 148 -17.00 -7.84 -3.22
N MET A 149 -16.57 -6.79 -2.50
CA MET A 149 -16.76 -5.41 -2.90
C MET A 149 -15.97 -5.03 -4.16
N ILE A 150 -14.68 -5.40 -4.25
CA ILE A 150 -13.90 -5.21 -5.48
C ILE A 150 -14.61 -5.87 -6.66
N LYS A 151 -15.07 -7.12 -6.49
CA LYS A 151 -15.80 -7.84 -7.55
C LYS A 151 -17.05 -7.09 -8.01
N ALA A 152 -17.84 -6.58 -7.07
CA ALA A 152 -19.03 -5.80 -7.37
C ALA A 152 -18.68 -4.47 -8.06
N ALA A 153 -17.64 -3.78 -7.59
CA ALA A 153 -17.16 -2.52 -8.16
C ALA A 153 -16.65 -2.68 -9.59
N VAL A 154 -15.85 -3.72 -9.87
CA VAL A 154 -15.39 -4.03 -11.24
C VAL A 154 -16.57 -4.23 -12.18
N LYS A 155 -17.58 -5.02 -11.78
CA LYS A 155 -18.80 -5.21 -12.59
C LYS A 155 -19.56 -3.92 -12.81
N ALA A 156 -19.71 -3.09 -11.77
CA ALA A 156 -20.42 -1.82 -11.87
C ALA A 156 -19.72 -0.86 -12.85
N VAL A 157 -18.40 -0.69 -12.72
CA VAL A 157 -17.61 0.18 -13.60
C VAL A 157 -17.69 -0.28 -15.05
N LEU A 158 -17.57 -1.58 -15.32
CA LEU A 158 -17.69 -2.11 -16.69
C LEU A 158 -19.09 -1.86 -17.30
N VAL A 159 -20.15 -1.96 -16.49
CA VAL A 159 -21.52 -1.66 -16.95
C VAL A 159 -21.70 -0.18 -17.23
N GLU A 160 -21.15 0.70 -16.39
CA GLU A 160 -21.18 2.15 -16.58
C GLU A 160 -20.46 2.55 -17.86
N GLU A 161 -19.21 2.10 -18.04
CA GLU A 161 -18.41 2.34 -19.24
C GLU A 161 -19.11 1.90 -20.53
N TYR A 162 -19.73 0.72 -20.49
CA TYR A 162 -20.47 0.21 -21.64
C TYR A 162 -21.68 1.10 -21.97
N LYS A 163 -22.45 1.51 -20.96
CA LYS A 163 -23.64 2.36 -21.15
C LYS A 163 -23.28 3.76 -21.65
N GLU A 164 -22.26 4.38 -21.08
CA GLU A 164 -21.80 5.71 -21.48
C GLU A 164 -21.31 5.71 -22.93
N SER A 165 -20.46 4.73 -23.29
CA SER A 165 -19.89 4.64 -24.63
C SER A 165 -20.92 4.26 -25.69
N SER A 166 -21.83 3.33 -25.38
CA SER A 166 -22.90 2.93 -26.31
C SER A 166 -23.94 4.05 -26.51
N GLY A 167 -24.27 4.80 -25.45
CA GLY A 167 -25.14 5.98 -25.53
C GLY A 167 -24.55 7.08 -26.40
N ALA A 168 -23.25 7.36 -26.25
CA ALA A 168 -22.55 8.32 -27.09
C ALA A 168 -22.50 7.89 -28.58
N GLU A 169 -22.22 6.61 -28.86
CA GLU A 169 -22.23 6.10 -30.24
C GLU A 169 -23.62 6.20 -30.89
N LEU A 170 -24.69 5.94 -30.12
CA LEU A 170 -26.06 6.06 -30.62
C LEU A 170 -26.42 7.52 -30.96
N SER A 171 -26.07 8.47 -30.08
CA SER A 171 -26.30 9.90 -30.32
C SER A 171 -25.60 10.37 -31.59
N ALA A 172 -24.31 10.05 -31.76
CA ALA A 172 -23.53 10.45 -32.92
C ALA A 172 -24.10 9.90 -34.24
N LYS A 173 -24.71 8.70 -34.23
CA LYS A 173 -25.37 8.13 -35.41
C LYS A 173 -26.71 8.80 -35.71
N LEU A 174 -27.46 9.20 -34.70
CA LEU A 174 -28.72 9.94 -34.87
C LEU A 174 -28.47 11.31 -35.50
N ASP A 175 -27.42 12.01 -35.08
CA ASP A 175 -27.04 13.33 -35.64
C ASP A 175 -26.62 13.25 -37.12
N GLN A 176 -26.09 12.11 -37.58
CA GLN A 176 -25.72 11.89 -38.99
C GLN A 176 -26.92 11.57 -39.89
N LEU A 177 -28.09 11.30 -39.31
CA LEU A 177 -29.32 10.99 -40.05
C LEU A 177 -30.23 12.21 -40.24
N GLN A 178 -29.85 13.37 -39.69
CA GLN A 178 -30.51 14.67 -39.85
C GLN A 178 -29.87 15.49 -40.96
#